data_AF-A0A3G6T6B9-F1
#
_entry.id   AF-A0A3G6T6B9-F1
#
_cell.length_a   1.000
_cell.length_b   1.000
_cell.length_c   1.000
_cell.angle_alpha   90.00
_cell.angle_beta   90.00
_cell.angle_gamma   90.00
#
_symmetry.space_group_name_H-M   'P 1'
#
loop_
_entity.id
_entity.type
_entity.pdbx_description
1 polymer ?
#
loop_
_entity_poly.entity_id
_entity_poly.type
_entity_poly.pdbx_seq_one_letter_code
_entity_poly.pdbx_strand_id
1 'polypeptide(L)' 'MKIIDKKGNWIEVTDLIKAIQQTGWYKEYQHDPPRETDKERQEYWADMHEKLKREKSNNN' A
#
# COMPACT_ATOMS: atom_id res chain seq x y z
N MET A 1 2.39 9.94 -10.36
CA MET A 1 3.47 10.29 -9.40
C MET A 1 4.30 9.05 -9.07
N LYS A 2 5.44 9.18 -8.35
CA LYS A 2 6.27 8.04 -7.95
C LYS A 2 6.50 8.04 -6.44
N ILE A 3 6.49 6.85 -5.84
CA ILE A 3 6.79 6.64 -4.41
C ILE A 3 7.78 5.48 -4.24
N ILE A 4 8.54 5.49 -3.14
CA ILE A 4 9.46 4.40 -2.79
C ILE A 4 8.72 3.40 -1.89
N ASP A 5 8.67 2.14 -2.32
CA ASP A 5 8.07 1.06 -1.54
C ASP A 5 8.96 0.63 -0.35
N LYS A 6 8.47 -0.28 0.49
CA LYS A 6 9.22 -0.80 1.64
C LYS A 6 10.54 -1.49 1.26
N LYS A 7 10.70 -1.91 0.00
CA LYS A 7 11.89 -2.59 -0.54
C LYS A 7 12.85 -1.63 -1.25
N GLY A 8 12.57 -0.32 -1.26
CA GLY A 8 13.42 0.68 -1.91
C GLY A 8 13.17 0.86 -3.40
N ASN A 9 12.12 0.24 -3.95
CA ASN A 9 11.80 0.32 -5.38
C ASN A 9 10.86 1.51 -5.66
N TRP A 10 11.08 2.18 -6.78
CA TRP A 10 10.16 3.19 -7.28
C TRP A 10 8.92 2.55 -7.88
N ILE A 11 7.75 2.93 -7.36
CA ILE A 11 6.45 2.51 -7.88
C ILE A 11 5.77 3.71 -8.53
N GLU A 12 5.33 3.54 -9.76
CA GLU A 12 4.52 4.53 -10.47
C GLU A 12 3.05 4.42 -10.03
N VAL A 13 2.50 5.55 -9.58
CA VAL A 13 1.10 5.70 -9.17
C VAL A 13 0.41 6.56 -10.22
N THR A 14 -0.47 5.95 -11.01
CA THR A 14 -1.21 6.60 -12.09
C THR A 14 -2.53 7.20 -11.64
N ASP A 15 -3.15 6.63 -10.59
CA ASP A 15 -4.40 7.10 -9.98
C ASP A 15 -4.29 7.00 -8.45
N LEU A 16 -4.10 8.13 -7.79
CA LEU A 16 -3.84 8.19 -6.35
C LEU A 16 -5.05 7.69 -5.53
N ILE A 17 -6.27 8.01 -5.94
CA ILE A 17 -7.48 7.64 -5.21
C ILE A 17 -7.69 6.12 -5.28
N LYS A 18 -7.55 5.53 -6.47
CA LYS A 18 -7.66 4.07 -6.63
C LYS A 18 -6.53 3.34 -5.91
N ALA A 19 -5.31 3.88 -5.93
CA ALA A 19 -4.19 3.28 -5.21
C ALA A 19 -4.42 3.25 -3.68
N ILE A 20 -4.97 4.33 -3.10
CA ILE A 20 -5.33 4.37 -1.67
C ILE A 20 -6.40 3.32 -1.35
N GLN A 21 -7.42 3.19 -2.19
CA GLN A 21 -8.49 2.19 -2.00
C GLN A 21 -7.93 0.77 -2.08
N GLN A 22 -7.12 0.48 -3.10
CA GLN A 22 -6.51 -0.83 -3.31
C GLN A 22 -5.64 -1.25 -2.12
N THR A 23 -4.73 -0.36 -1.69
CA THR A 23 -3.85 -0.62 -0.55
C THR A 23 -4.61 -0.72 0.78
N GLY A 24 -5.75 -0.03 0.88
CA GLY A 24 -6.67 -0.15 2.02
C GLY A 24 -7.28 -1.54 2.16
N TRP A 25 -7.59 -2.22 1.04
CA TRP A 25 -8.07 -3.61 1.07
C TRP A 25 -6.95 -4.61 1.33
N TYR A 26 -5.81 -4.48 0.62
CA TYR A 26 -4.76 -5.48 0.71
C TYR A 26 -4.00 -5.47 2.04
N LYS A 27 -4.00 -4.36 2.79
CA LYS A 27 -3.41 -4.33 4.15
C LYS A 27 -4.20 -5.16 5.17
N GLU A 28 -5.45 -5.50 4.87
CA GLU A 28 -6.33 -6.32 5.72
C GLU A 28 -6.54 -7.74 5.15
N TYR A 29 -6.05 -7.99 3.93
CA TYR A 29 -6.23 -9.27 3.26
C TYR A 29 -5.41 -10.38 3.95
N GLN A 30 -6.03 -11.55 4.10
CA GLN A 30 -5.43 -12.75 4.67
C GLN A 30 -6.00 -13.98 3.96
N HIS A 31 -5.19 -15.04 3.81
CA HIS A 31 -5.70 -16.31 3.28
C HIS A 31 -6.54 -17.03 4.33
N ASP A 32 -7.46 -17.87 3.86
CA ASP A 32 -8.17 -18.85 4.69
C ASP A 32 -7.88 -20.27 4.13
N PRO A 33 -7.06 -21.10 4.82
CA PRO A 33 -6.42 -20.84 6.10
C PRO A 33 -5.24 -19.84 5.99
N PRO A 34 -4.86 -19.18 7.11
CA PRO A 34 -3.75 -18.23 7.16
C PRO A 34 -2.42 -18.78 6.65
N ARG A 35 -1.62 -17.94 6.00
CA ARG A 35 -0.24 -18.25 5.60
C ARG A 35 0.75 -17.36 6.33
N GLU A 36 1.96 -17.87 6.57
CA GLU A 36 3.05 -17.11 7.20
C GLU A 36 3.37 -15.80 6.46
N THR A 37 3.21 -15.80 5.13
CA THR A 37 3.45 -14.63 4.28
C THR A 37 2.40 -13.52 4.43
N ASP A 38 1.25 -13.80 5.06
CA ASP A 38 0.17 -12.80 5.17
C ASP A 38 0.62 -11.60 5.98
N LYS A 39 1.35 -11.83 7.08
CA LYS A 39 1.88 -10.75 7.91
C LYS A 39 2.82 -9.82 7.12
N GLU A 40 3.77 -10.38 6.37
CA GLU A 40 4.70 -9.59 5.57
C GLU A 40 3.97 -8.76 4.50
N ARG A 41 2.95 -9.36 3.85
CA ARG A 41 2.13 -8.68 2.84
C ARG A 41 1.30 -7.56 3.46
N GLN A 42 0.64 -7.80 4.58
CA GLN A 42 -0.15 -6.79 5.28
C GLN A 42 0.71 -5.60 5.70
N GLU A 43 1.91 -5.85 6.24
CA GLU A 43 2.86 -4.78 6.58
C GLU A 43 3.32 -3.98 5.35
N TYR A 44 3.59 -4.66 4.23
CA TYR A 44 3.95 -3.99 2.98
C TYR A 44 2.82 -3.07 2.49
N TRP A 45 1.58 -3.55 2.50
CA TRP A 45 0.43 -2.78 2.03
C TRP A 45 0.04 -1.65 2.99
N ALA A 46 0.21 -1.84 4.30
CA ALA A 46 0.00 -0.79 5.30
C ALA A 46 0.97 0.39 5.12
N ASP A 47 2.27 0.10 4.90
CA ASP A 47 3.28 1.13 4.59
C ASP A 47 2.92 1.90 3.32
N MET A 48 2.55 1.19 2.25
CA MET A 48 2.12 1.79 0.99
C MET A 48 0.89 2.70 1.17
N HIS A 49 -0.10 2.24 1.93
CA HIS A 49 -1.34 2.97 2.19
C HIS A 49 -1.10 4.30 2.90
N GLU A 50 -0.26 4.30 3.94
CA GLU A 50 0.05 5.53 4.69
C GLU A 50 0.87 6.52 3.86
N LYS A 51 1.82 6.02 3.03
CA LYS A 51 2.54 6.88 2.08
C LYS A 51 1.58 7.56 1.11
N LEU A 52 0.69 6.79 0.47
CA LEU A 52 -0.29 7.34 -0.48
C LEU A 52 -1.25 8.34 0.17
N LYS A 53 -1.70 8.09 1.40
CA LYS A 53 -2.53 9.04 2.15
C LYS A 53 -1.80 10.36 2.43
N ARG A 54 -0.52 10.29 2.83
CA ARG A 54 0.31 11.48 3.04
C ARG A 54 0.45 12.29 1.76
N GLU A 55 0.71 11.63 0.64
CA GLU A 55 0.77 12.28 -0.67
C GLU A 55 -0.56 12.95 -1.04
N LYS A 56 -1.69 12.32 -0.75
CA LYS A 56 -3.01 12.95 -0.95
C LYS A 56 -3.19 14.19 -0.09
N SER A 57 -2.76 14.17 1.17
CA SER A 57 -2.84 15.32 2.08
C SER A 57 -1.92 16.47 1.67
N ASN A 58 -0.74 16.18 1.09
CA ASN A 58 0.20 17.22 0.64
C ASN A 58 -0.22 17.93 -0.66
N ASN A 59 -1.07 17.29 -1.47
CA ASN A 59 -1.54 17.82 -2.75
C ASN A 59 -2.88 18.58 -2.64
N ASN A 60 -3.33 18.88 -1.42
CA ASN A 60 -4.68 19.38 -1.12
C ASN A 60 -4.60 20.65 -0.27
#